data_AF-A0A2G8HZH0-F1
#
_entry.id   AF-A0A2G8HZH0-F1
#
_cell.length_a   1.000
_cell.length_b   1.000
_cell.length_c   1.000
_cell.angle_alpha   90.00
_cell.angle_beta   90.00
_cell.angle_gamma   90.00
#
_symmetry.space_group_name_H-M   'P 1'
#
loop_
_entity.id
_entity.type
_entity.pdbx_description
1 polymer ?
#
loop_
_entity_poly.entity_id
_entity_poly.type
_entity_poly.pdbx_seq_one_letter_code
_entity_poly.pdbx_strand_id
1 'polypeptide(L)'
;MTADNSKIISLKNWKEAALELREETSFLNYLKALSFHDLMNEAESARNELNSGSINKEVTLKSKTILKEFSNRLKADGLSAGIISITESAEKKLSKLKSFF
;
A
#
# COMPACT_ATOMS: atom_id res chain seq x y z
N MET A 1 29.28 -21.45 -28.10
CA MET A 1 28.50 -20.80 -27.03
C MET A 1 27.73 -19.65 -27.66
N THR A 2 26.49 -19.88 -28.07
CA THR A 2 25.60 -18.79 -28.51
C THR A 2 25.19 -18.02 -27.27
N ALA A 3 25.58 -16.74 -27.21
CA ALA A 3 25.13 -15.86 -26.15
C ALA A 3 23.59 -15.88 -26.11
N ASP A 4 23.05 -16.24 -24.95
CA ASP A 4 21.62 -16.27 -24.70
C ASP A 4 21.10 -14.82 -24.71
N ASN A 5 20.71 -14.35 -25.90
CA ASN A 5 20.21 -13.00 -26.16
C ASN A 5 18.89 -12.70 -25.43
N SER A 6 18.30 -13.68 -24.73
CA SER A 6 17.05 -13.51 -23.96
C SER A 6 17.18 -12.56 -22.76
N LYS A 7 18.41 -12.20 -22.34
CA LYS A 7 18.66 -11.25 -21.25
C LYS A 7 18.97 -9.82 -21.71
N ILE A 8 19.03 -9.57 -23.01
CA ILE A 8 19.35 -8.23 -23.53
C ILE A 8 18.06 -7.44 -23.71
N ILE A 9 17.78 -6.58 -22.74
CA ILE A 9 16.65 -5.64 -22.80
C ILE A 9 17.06 -4.45 -23.68
N SER A 10 16.18 -4.02 -24.58
CA SER A 10 16.47 -2.85 -25.41
C SER A 10 16.73 -1.61 -24.54
N LEU A 11 17.60 -0.71 -24.98
CA LEU A 11 17.89 0.53 -24.24
C LEU A 11 16.62 1.34 -23.97
N LYS A 12 15.66 1.32 -24.89
CA LYS A 12 14.36 1.96 -24.74
C LYS A 12 13.57 1.32 -23.60
N ASN A 13 13.42 -0.01 -23.62
CA ASN A 13 12.67 -0.76 -22.61
C ASN A 13 13.33 -0.62 -21.22
N TRP A 14 14.67 -0.57 -21.16
CA TRP A 14 15.38 -0.31 -19.90
C TRP A 14 15.10 1.07 -19.34
N LYS A 15 15.11 2.12 -20.18
CA LYS A 15 14.77 3.49 -19.77
C LYS A 15 13.34 3.60 -19.27
N GLU A 16 12.39 2.97 -19.97
CA GLU A 16 10.97 2.94 -19.57
C GLU A 16 10.78 2.23 -18.23
N ALA A 17 11.40 1.07 -18.03
CA ALA A 17 11.34 0.34 -16.75
C ALA A 17 11.99 1.12 -15.59
N ALA A 18 13.10 1.83 -15.85
CA ALA A 18 13.75 2.66 -14.84
C ALA A 18 12.87 3.87 -14.44
N LEU A 19 12.14 4.45 -15.41
CA LEU A 19 11.19 5.53 -15.15
C LEU A 19 10.02 5.05 -14.30
N GLU A 20 9.39 3.92 -14.67
CA GLU A 20 8.31 3.31 -13.89
C GLU A 20 8.73 3.01 -12.45
N LEU A 21 9.95 2.46 -12.26
CA LEU A 21 10.46 2.16 -10.93
C LEU A 21 10.62 3.43 -10.08
N ARG A 22 11.06 4.52 -10.70
CA ARG A 22 11.20 5.82 -10.02
C ARG A 22 9.85 6.40 -9.63
N GLU A 23 8.86 6.30 -10.51
CA GLU A 23 7.49 6.73 -10.27
C GLU A 23 6.84 5.89 -9.15
N GLU A 24 6.96 4.56 -9.19
CA GLU A 24 6.48 3.66 -8.13
C GLU A 24 7.12 4.01 -6.78
N THR A 25 8.45 4.25 -6.77
CA THR A 25 9.18 4.57 -5.54
C THR A 25 8.75 5.90 -4.95
N SER A 26 8.61 6.93 -5.79
CA SER A 26 8.16 8.25 -5.36
C SER A 26 6.74 8.19 -4.80
N PHE A 27 5.85 7.49 -5.51
CA PHE A 27 4.46 7.34 -5.08
C PHE A 27 4.35 6.53 -3.79
N LEU A 28 5.12 5.45 -3.64
CA LEU A 28 5.16 4.68 -2.40
C LEU A 28 5.65 5.52 -1.21
N ASN A 29 6.63 6.39 -1.41
CA ASN A 29 7.11 7.29 -0.35
C ASN A 29 6.03 8.30 0.07
N TYR A 30 5.26 8.83 -0.88
CA TYR A 30 4.07 9.64 -0.58
C TYR A 30 3.06 8.85 0.27
N LEU A 31 2.69 7.64 -0.15
CA LEU A 31 1.73 6.81 0.58
C LEU A 31 2.19 6.45 1.99
N LYS A 32 3.50 6.24 2.21
CA LYS A 32 4.07 6.01 3.54
C LYS A 32 3.91 7.19 4.48
N ALA A 33 3.93 8.42 3.95
CA ALA A 33 3.73 9.63 4.74
C ALA A 33 2.26 9.87 5.14
N LEU A 34 1.31 9.21 4.47
CA LEU A 34 -0.12 9.37 4.73
C LEU A 34 -0.57 8.70 6.03
N SER A 35 -1.58 9.27 6.67
CA SER A 35 -2.33 8.56 7.72
C SER A 35 -3.11 7.39 7.12
N PHE A 36 -3.61 6.47 7.97
CA PHE A 36 -4.43 5.36 7.48
C PHE A 36 -5.73 5.85 6.82
N HIS A 37 -6.32 6.93 7.33
CA HIS A 37 -7.54 7.52 6.76
C HIS A 37 -7.26 8.11 5.37
N ASP A 38 -6.18 8.89 5.23
CA ASP A 38 -5.82 9.48 3.94
C ASP A 38 -5.46 8.41 2.90
N LEU A 39 -4.81 7.33 3.34
CA LEU A 39 -4.54 6.17 2.48
C LEU A 39 -5.83 5.48 2.02
N MET A 40 -6.88 5.45 2.85
CA MET A 40 -8.20 4.97 2.42
C MET A 40 -8.86 5.89 1.41
N ASN A 41 -8.77 7.20 1.59
CA ASN A 41 -9.30 8.16 0.62
C ASN A 41 -8.62 7.99 -0.75
N GLU A 42 -7.31 7.80 -0.78
CA GLU A 42 -6.56 7.48 -2.00
C GLU A 42 -6.99 6.16 -2.64
N ALA A 43 -7.26 5.13 -1.83
CA ALA A 43 -7.75 3.84 -2.31
C ALA A 43 -9.15 3.96 -2.94
N GLU A 44 -10.02 4.76 -2.34
CA GLU A 44 -11.35 5.01 -2.86
C GLU A 44 -11.31 5.79 -4.18
N SER A 45 -10.43 6.81 -4.27
CA SER A 45 -10.17 7.50 -5.54
C SER A 45 -9.68 6.53 -6.62
N ALA A 46 -8.68 5.71 -6.32
CA ALA A 46 -8.15 4.72 -7.26
C ALA A 46 -9.21 3.69 -7.68
N ARG A 47 -10.09 3.27 -6.76
CA ARG A 47 -11.22 2.38 -7.08
C ARG A 47 -12.21 3.05 -8.04
N ASN A 48 -12.52 4.32 -7.81
CA ASN A 48 -13.43 5.08 -8.68
C ASN A 48 -12.81 5.25 -10.07
N GLU A 49 -11.52 5.57 -10.14
CA GLU A 49 -10.76 5.65 -11.40
C GLU A 49 -10.80 4.32 -12.16
N LEU A 50 -10.54 3.18 -11.48
CA LEU A 50 -10.64 1.83 -12.05
C LEU A 50 -12.02 1.51 -12.64
N ASN A 51 -13.09 1.96 -11.96
CA ASN A 51 -14.47 1.67 -12.37
C ASN A 51 -15.01 2.64 -13.41
N SER A 52 -14.42 3.83 -13.54
CA SER A 52 -14.94 4.94 -14.36
C SER A 52 -14.45 4.94 -15.81
N GLY A 53 -13.46 4.12 -16.17
CA GLY A 53 -12.85 4.19 -17.50
C GLY A 53 -12.02 2.96 -17.92
N SER A 54 -11.25 3.12 -19.00
CA SER A 54 -10.33 2.09 -19.47
C SER A 54 -9.14 1.96 -18.51
N ILE A 55 -8.86 0.74 -18.06
CA ILE A 55 -7.67 0.42 -17.28
C ILE A 55 -6.43 0.90 -18.05
N ASN A 56 -5.72 1.86 -17.48
CA ASN A 56 -4.46 2.36 -18.00
C ASN A 56 -3.31 2.02 -17.05
N LYS A 57 -2.08 2.21 -17.54
CA LYS A 57 -0.85 1.84 -16.85
C LYS A 57 -0.70 2.57 -15.50
N GLU A 58 -1.07 3.85 -15.46
CA GLU A 58 -0.97 4.71 -14.28
C GLU A 58 -1.96 4.28 -13.18
N VAL A 59 -3.24 4.09 -13.52
CA VAL A 59 -4.28 3.65 -12.58
C VAL A 59 -3.95 2.25 -12.04
N THR A 60 -3.38 1.38 -12.87
CA THR A 60 -2.91 0.05 -12.44
C THR A 60 -1.75 0.14 -11.46
N LEU A 61 -0.75 0.99 -11.76
CA LEU A 61 0.41 1.22 -10.89
C LEU A 61 -0.01 1.84 -9.54
N LYS A 62 -0.89 2.84 -9.58
CA LYS A 62 -1.46 3.51 -8.41
C LYS A 62 -2.16 2.50 -7.50
N SER A 63 -3.09 1.74 -8.06
CA SER A 63 -3.86 0.73 -7.32
C SER A 63 -2.98 -0.35 -6.69
N LYS A 64 -2.00 -0.87 -7.46
CA LYS A 64 -1.04 -1.87 -6.96
C LYS A 64 -0.21 -1.33 -5.80
N THR A 65 0.29 -0.10 -5.92
CA THR A 65 1.15 0.51 -4.90
C THR A 65 0.39 0.82 -3.62
N ILE A 66 -0.88 1.27 -3.72
CA ILE A 66 -1.77 1.45 -2.56
C ILE A 66 -2.00 0.13 -1.81
N LEU A 67 -2.34 -0.94 -2.54
CA LEU A 67 -2.55 -2.26 -1.93
C LEU A 67 -1.28 -2.82 -1.26
N LYS A 68 -0.11 -2.55 -1.86
CA LYS A 68 1.19 -2.93 -1.29
C LYS A 68 1.44 -2.22 0.04
N GLU A 69 1.12 -0.93 0.15
CA GLU A 69 1.27 -0.19 1.39
C GLU A 69 0.28 -0.64 2.47
N PHE A 70 -1.00 -0.89 2.12
CA PHE A 70 -1.93 -1.53 3.06
C PHE A 70 -1.41 -2.86 3.58
N SER A 71 -0.93 -3.72 2.67
CA SER A 71 -0.35 -5.00 3.03
C SER A 71 0.84 -4.83 3.97
N ASN A 72 1.70 -3.83 3.76
CA ASN A 72 2.81 -3.54 4.65
C ASN A 72 2.33 -3.08 6.03
N ARG A 73 1.34 -2.19 6.12
CA ARG A 73 0.80 -1.69 7.40
C ARG A 73 0.04 -2.75 8.18
N LEU A 74 -0.59 -3.69 7.49
CA LEU A 74 -1.30 -4.82 8.10
C LEU A 74 -0.36 -5.95 8.52
N LYS A 75 0.75 -6.17 7.79
CA LYS A 75 1.79 -7.15 8.13
C LYS A 75 2.77 -6.64 9.18
N ALA A 76 3.05 -5.34 9.18
CA ALA A 76 3.78 -4.73 10.27
C ALA A 76 2.92 -4.87 11.52
N ASP A 77 3.47 -5.46 12.58
CA ASP A 77 2.87 -5.59 13.92
C ASP A 77 2.45 -4.25 14.57
N GLY A 78 2.35 -3.14 13.83
CA GLY A 78 2.03 -1.82 14.34
C GLY A 78 0.52 -1.56 14.45
N LEU A 79 -0.24 -1.72 13.36
CA LEU A 79 -1.66 -1.36 13.37
C LEU A 79 -2.52 -2.47 13.98
N SER A 80 -2.31 -3.72 13.57
CA SER A 80 -3.02 -4.87 14.11
C SER A 80 -2.73 -5.06 15.61
N ALA A 81 -1.47 -5.07 16.01
CA ALA A 81 -1.12 -5.19 17.43
C ALA A 81 -1.49 -3.92 18.23
N GLY A 82 -1.43 -2.74 17.63
CA GLY A 82 -1.90 -1.50 18.24
C GLY A 82 -3.41 -1.53 18.54
N ILE A 83 -4.22 -2.01 17.61
CA ILE A 83 -5.67 -2.19 17.80
C ILE A 83 -5.95 -3.26 18.87
N ILE A 84 -5.22 -4.38 18.86
CA ILE A 84 -5.34 -5.43 19.89
C ILE A 84 -5.02 -4.85 21.27
N SER A 85 -3.89 -4.13 21.41
CA SER A 85 -3.48 -3.51 22.69
C SER A 85 -4.50 -2.48 23.21
N ILE A 86 -5.07 -1.66 22.32
CA ILE A 86 -6.13 -0.71 22.69
C ILE A 86 -7.37 -1.46 23.18
N THR A 87 -7.75 -2.53 22.48
CA THR A 87 -8.91 -3.35 22.82
C THR A 87 -8.73 -4.01 24.19
N GLU A 88 -7.59 -4.67 24.43
CA GLU A 88 -7.26 -5.29 25.71
C GLU A 88 -7.24 -4.27 26.87
N SER A 89 -6.70 -3.07 26.62
CA SER A 89 -6.67 -1.99 27.61
C SER A 89 -8.07 -1.48 27.95
N ALA A 90 -8.94 -1.34 26.94
CA ALA A 90 -10.34 -0.95 27.12
C ALA A 90 -11.13 -2.02 27.89
N GLU A 91 -10.99 -3.29 27.52
CA GLU A 91 -11.64 -4.42 28.20
C GLU A 91 -11.21 -4.55 29.67
N LYS A 92 -9.92 -4.35 29.96
CA LYS A 92 -9.39 -4.35 31.32
C LYS A 92 -9.96 -3.22 32.16
N LYS A 93 -10.09 -2.01 31.59
CA LYS A 93 -10.72 -0.87 32.27
C LYS A 93 -12.21 -1.12 32.51
N LEU A 94 -12.93 -1.67 31.54
CA LEU A 94 -14.36 -2.00 31.66
C LEU A 94 -14.59 -3.07 32.74
N SER A 95 -13.73 -4.09 32.79
CA SER A 95 -13.81 -5.17 33.79
C SER A 95 -13.56 -4.65 35.20
N LYS A 96 -12.60 -3.73 35.39
CA LYS A 96 -12.41 -3.03 36.67
C LYS A 96 -13.64 -2.21 37.05
N LEU A 97 -14.26 -1.51 36.09
CA LEU A 97 -15.46 -0.72 36.37
C LEU A 97 -16.61 -1.61 36.87
N LYS A 98 -16.79 -2.78 36.24
CA LYS A 98 -17.80 -3.78 36.66
C LYS A 98 -17.53 -4.37 38.04
N SER A 99 -16.29 -4.42 38.52
CA SER A 99 -16.01 -4.89 39.88
C SER A 99 -16.32 -3.86 40.99
N PHE A 100 -16.67 -2.62 40.63
CA PHE A 100 -17.07 -1.58 41.58
C PHE A 100 -18.59 -1.42 41.74
N PHE A 101 -19.39 -2.18 40.98
CA PHE A 101 -20.85 -2.25 41.05
C PHE A 101 -21.27 -3.67 41.37
#